data_AF-A0AAV8YHE8-F1
#
_entry.id   AF-A0AAV8YHE8-F1
#
_cell.length_a   1.000
_cell.length_b   1.000
_cell.length_c   1.000
_cell.angle_alpha   90.00
_cell.angle_beta   90.00
_cell.angle_gamma   90.00
#
_symmetry.space_group_name_H-M   'P 1'
#
loop_
_entity.id
_entity.type
_entity.pdbx_description
1 polymer ?
#
loop_
_entity_poly.entity_id
_entity_poly.type
_entity_poly.pdbx_seq_one_letter_code
_entity_poly.pdbx_strand_id
1 'polypeptide(L)' 'MLVLVLGDLHIPHRCSSLPGKFKKLLVPGRIQHILCTGNLCERVLRLLENVS' A
#
# COMPACT_ATOMS: atom_id res chain seq x y z
N MET A 1 -14.60 -6.07 9.90
CA MET A 1 -13.84 -6.42 8.69
C MET A 1 -13.27 -5.13 8.10
N LEU A 2 -11.96 -5.04 7.83
CA LEU A 2 -11.31 -3.82 7.33
C LEU A 2 -10.71 -4.09 5.95
N VAL A 3 -11.11 -3.27 4.97
CA VAL A 3 -10.63 -3.32 3.59
C VAL A 3 -9.86 -2.03 3.30
N LEU A 4 -8.63 -2.16 2.84
CA LEU A 4 -7.81 -1.04 2.38
C LEU A 4 -7.98 -0.87 0.87
N VAL A 5 -8.34 0.33 0.42
CA VAL A 5 -8.44 0.65 -1.02
C VAL A 5 -7.37 1.69 -1.36
N LEU A 6 -6.54 1.42 -2.37
CA LEU A 6 -5.50 2.36 -2.84
C LEU A 6 -5.15 2.19 -4.33
N GLY A 7 -4.40 3.15 -4.87
CA GLY A 7 -3.87 3.11 -6.24
C GLY A 7 -3.06 4.36 -6.57
N ASP A 8 -2.60 4.46 -7.81
CA ASP A 8 -1.95 5.66 -8.37
C ASP A 8 -0.72 6.19 -7.61
N LEU A 9 -0.02 5.31 -6.89
CA LEU A 9 1.14 5.69 -6.10
C LEU A 9 2.36 6.07 -6.96
N HIS A 10 2.56 5.38 -8.10
CA HIS A 10 3.67 5.64 -9.03
C HIS A 10 5.05 5.80 -8.33
N ILE A 11 5.40 4.88 -7.43
CA ILE A 11 6.69 4.91 -6.72
C ILE A 11 7.71 4.02 -7.45
N PRO A 12 8.83 4.52 -8.01
CA PRO A 12 9.50 5.78 -7.65
C PRO A 12 9.25 6.97 -8.61
N HIS A 13 8.54 6.78 -9.72
CA HIS A 13 8.47 7.74 -10.82
C HIS A 13 7.86 9.10 -10.49
N ARG A 14 6.84 9.14 -9.62
CA ARG A 14 6.15 10.39 -9.19
C ARG A 14 6.25 10.64 -7.69
N CYS A 15 6.49 9.59 -6.91
CA CYS A 15 6.72 9.66 -5.47
C CYS A 15 7.91 8.79 -5.07
N SER A 16 8.75 9.25 -4.16
CA SER A 16 9.90 8.45 -3.69
C SER A 16 9.48 7.33 -2.73
N SER A 17 8.41 7.52 -1.95
CA SER A 17 7.90 6.55 -0.99
C SER A 17 6.51 6.92 -0.44
N LEU A 18 5.86 5.96 0.23
CA LEU A 18 4.67 6.21 1.05
C LEU A 18 4.99 7.13 2.24
N PRO A 19 4.10 8.09 2.59
CA PRO A 19 4.26 8.93 3.78
C PRO A 19 4.40 8.11 5.06
N GLY A 20 5.27 8.54 5.99
CA GLY A 20 5.56 7.81 7.22
C GLY A 20 4.33 7.55 8.10
N LYS A 21 3.34 8.45 8.10
CA LYS A 21 2.07 8.26 8.80
C LYS A 21 1.26 7.08 8.24
N PHE A 22 1.24 6.91 6.92
CA PHE A 22 0.56 5.79 6.27
C PHE A 22 1.24 4.46 6.59
N LYS A 23 2.57 4.41 6.57
CA LYS A 23 3.32 3.20 6.95
C LYS A 23 2.99 2.72 8.37
N LYS A 24 2.74 3.65 9.31
CA LYS A 24 2.32 3.31 10.68
C LYS A 24 0.90 2.75 10.78
N LEU A 25 0.05 3.01 9.79
CA LEU A 25 -1.32 2.47 9.71
C LEU A 25 -1.35 1.10 9.03
N LEU A 26 -0.39 0.84 8.13
CA LEU A 26 -0.19 -0.42 7.43
C LEU A 26 0.53 -1.45 8.33
N VAL A 27 -0.13 -1.82 9.43
CA VAL A 27 0.37 -2.84 10.37
C VAL A 27 -0.26 -4.20 9.99
N PRO A 28 0.54 -5.28 9.94
CA PRO A 28 0.02 -6.63 9.67
C PRO A 28 -1.09 -7.03 10.65
N GLY A 29 -2.07 -7.80 10.18
CA GLY A 29 -3.17 -8.32 11.01
C GLY A 29 -4.30 -7.33 11.32
N ARG A 30 -4.22 -6.09 10.82
CA ARG A 30 -5.34 -5.12 10.89
C ARG A 30 -6.21 -5.08 9.64
N ILE A 31 -5.64 -5.36 8.47
CA ILE A 31 -6.30 -5.27 7.16
C ILE A 31 -6.50 -6.68 6.64
N GLN A 32 -7.72 -7.02 6.19
CA GLN A 32 -8.05 -8.36 5.71
C GLN A 32 -8.05 -8.45 4.18
N HIS A 33 -8.43 -7.36 3.51
CA HIS A 33 -8.43 -7.29 2.06
C HIS A 33 -7.82 -5.97 1.59
N ILE A 34 -7.08 -6.04 0.49
CA ILE A 34 -6.48 -4.89 -0.16
C ILE A 34 -7.03 -4.83 -1.58
N LEU A 35 -7.71 -3.73 -1.92
CA LEU A 35 -8.18 -3.44 -3.27
C LEU A 35 -7.28 -2.39 -3.90
N CYS A 36 -6.81 -2.72 -5.10
CA CYS A 36 -5.88 -1.90 -5.86
C CYS A 36 -6.56 -1.45 -7.15
N THR A 37 -6.57 -0.15 -7.44
CA THR A 37 -7.10 0.40 -8.72
C THR A 37 -6.06 0.42 -9.85
N GLY A 38 -4.82 -0.01 -9.60
CA GLY A 38 -3.72 -0.03 -10.56
C GLY A 38 -2.63 1.01 -10.27
N ASN A 39 -1.69 1.15 -11.20
CA ASN A 39 -0.56 2.10 -11.14
C ASN A 39 0.31 1.97 -9.88
N LEU A 40 0.39 0.75 -9.34
CA LEU A 40 1.39 0.36 -8.37
C LEU A 40 2.62 -0.19 -9.09
N CYS A 41 3.78 0.28 -8.67
CA CYS A 41 5.04 -0.32 -9.05
C CYS A 41 5.42 -1.44 -8.06
N GLU A 42 6.28 -2.33 -8.52
CA GLU A 42 6.68 -3.57 -7.83
C GLU A 42 7.07 -3.37 -6.35
N ARG A 43 7.74 -2.28 -6.01
CA ARG A 43 8.17 -1.99 -4.63
C ARG A 43 7.01 -1.84 -3.65
N VAL A 44 5.91 -1.24 -4.08
CA VAL A 44 4.77 -1.03 -3.18
C VAL A 44 3.91 -2.28 -3.09
N LEU A 45 3.78 -3.04 -4.16
CA LEU A 45 3.08 -4.33 -4.13
C LEU A 45 3.67 -5.23 -3.04
N ARG A 46 5.01 -5.38 -3.00
CA ARG A 46 5.71 -6.12 -1.94
C ARG A 46 5.45 -5.57 -0.53
N LEU A 47 5.33 -4.25 -0.37
CA LEU A 47 4.99 -3.66 0.93
C LEU A 47 3.58 -4.06 1.37
N LEU A 48 2.62 -4.10 0.45
CA LEU A 48 1.23 -4.48 0.74
C LEU A 48 1.08 -5.97 1.03
N GLU A 49 1.85 -6.83 0.35
CA GLU A 49 1.90 -8.27 0.64
C GLU A 49 2.35 -8.58 2.07
N ASN A 50 3.19 -7.73 2.66
CA ASN A 50 3.59 -7.88 4.06
C ASN A 50 2.53 -7.37 5.06
N VAL A 51 1.48 -6.70 4.59
CA VAL A 51 0.45 -6.05 5.42
C VAL A 51 -0.83 -6.87 5.50
N SER A 52 -1.19 -7.57 4.42
CA SER A 52 -2.24 -8.61 4.43
C SER A 52 -1.78 -9.84 5.19
#